data_AF-A0A369KY75-F1
#
_entry.id   AF-A0A369KY75-F1
#
_cell.length_a   1.000
_cell.length_b   1.000
_cell.length_c   1.000
_cell.angle_alpha   90.00
_cell.angle_beta   90.00
_cell.angle_gamma   90.00
#
_symmetry.space_group_name_H-M   'P 1'
#
loop_
_entity.id
_entity.type
_entity.pdbx_description
1 polymer ?
#
loop_
_entity_poly.entity_id
_entity_poly.type
_entity_poly.pdbx_seq_one_letter_code
_entity_poly.pdbx_strand_id
1 'polypeptide(L)'
;MSGNDIKQCLFVVLDWPGLDTNRRLVKLFREVNAHYDDKLGVYVIRAPQAGYKLTIANSSPPGTLPPIHEGDDQPIVKGVSILIHFINKRSVARNPETLIRITQSIVAIGGHILDADRNEVSKEEFEQLRKQAL
;
A
#
# COMPACT_ATOMS: atom_id res chain seq x y z
N MET A 1 -9.61 -21.60 12.93
CA MET A 1 -10.19 -20.49 12.14
C MET A 1 -9.19 -20.19 11.04
N SER A 2 -9.31 -20.87 9.90
CA SER A 2 -10.08 -20.48 8.71
C SER A 2 -9.27 -19.57 7.80
N GLY A 3 -8.68 -20.18 6.75
CA GLY A 3 -8.30 -19.56 5.48
C GLY A 3 -7.24 -18.47 5.56
N ASN A 4 -6.06 -18.74 5.00
CA ASN A 4 -5.03 -17.73 4.73
C ASN A 4 -5.52 -16.81 3.59
N ASP A 5 -6.51 -15.98 3.91
CA ASP A 5 -7.23 -15.13 2.96
C ASP A 5 -6.43 -13.85 2.71
N ILE A 6 -6.23 -13.52 1.43
CA ILE A 6 -5.55 -12.29 1.04
C ILE A 6 -6.35 -11.10 1.56
N LYS A 7 -5.77 -10.35 2.50
CA LYS A 7 -6.37 -9.16 3.09
C LYS A 7 -6.61 -8.14 1.97
N GLN A 8 -7.86 -7.72 1.77
CA GLN A 8 -8.25 -6.81 0.70
C GLN A 8 -7.85 -5.36 0.98
N CYS A 9 -7.62 -5.04 2.26
CA CYS A 9 -7.17 -3.73 2.71
C CYS A 9 -6.06 -3.93 3.75
N LEU A 10 -4.99 -3.15 3.60
CA LEU A 10 -3.91 -3.02 4.58
C LEU A 10 -3.75 -1.54 4.92
N PHE A 11 -3.38 -1.25 6.15
CA PHE A 11 -3.07 0.10 6.61
C PHE A 11 -1.60 0.14 6.98
N VAL A 12 -0.89 1.17 6.56
CA VAL A 12 0.46 1.46 7.05
C VAL A 12 0.38 2.71 7.88
N VAL A 13 0.66 2.57 9.18
CA VAL A 13 0.75 3.69 10.13
C VAL A 13 2.20 4.11 10.19
N LEU A 14 2.46 5.39 9.93
CA LEU A 14 3.81 5.94 9.92
C LEU A 14 4.14 6.44 11.33
N ASP A 15 5.19 5.90 11.95
CA ASP A 15 5.53 6.19 13.35
C ASP A 15 6.04 7.63 13.53
N TRP A 16 6.79 8.12 12.54
CA TRP A 16 7.40 9.45 12.54
C TRP A 16 7.06 10.18 11.23
N PRO A 17 5.79 10.61 11.06
CA PRO A 17 5.39 11.24 9.82
C PRO A 17 5.94 12.67 9.75
N GLY A 18 6.52 13.03 8.61
CA GLY A 18 7.10 14.36 8.37
C GLY A 18 7.43 14.59 6.89
N LEU A 19 8.07 15.72 6.59
CA LEU A 19 8.42 16.09 5.22
C LEU A 19 9.38 15.08 4.56
N ASP A 20 10.32 14.49 5.31
CA ASP A 20 11.20 13.44 4.78
C ASP A 20 10.42 12.18 4.38
N THR A 21 9.47 11.75 5.23
CA THR A 21 8.55 10.63 4.98
C THR A 21 7.74 10.87 3.72
N ASN A 22 7.18 12.07 3.55
CA ASN A 22 6.46 12.45 2.33
C ASN A 22 7.38 12.38 1.09
N ARG A 23 8.60 12.92 1.15
CA ARG A 23 9.56 12.88 0.04
C ARG A 23 9.90 11.44 -0.37
N ARG A 24 10.07 10.54 0.61
CA ARG A 24 10.30 9.11 0.34
C ARG A 24 9.07 8.43 -0.28
N LEU A 25 7.86 8.77 0.17
CA LEU A 25 6.62 8.28 -0.44
C LEU A 25 6.49 8.73 -1.90
N VAL A 26 6.78 9.99 -2.20
CA VAL A 26 6.81 10.52 -3.58
C VAL A 26 7.77 9.71 -4.43
N LYS A 27 8.99 9.50 -3.94
CA LYS A 27 10.01 8.74 -4.66
C LYS A 27 9.53 7.32 -4.94
N LEU A 28 8.98 6.63 -3.94
CA LEU A 28 8.42 5.29 -4.09
C LEU A 28 7.28 5.26 -5.12
N PHE A 29 6.34 6.21 -5.04
CA PHE A 29 5.21 6.29 -5.97
C PHE A 29 5.68 6.47 -7.42
N ARG A 30 6.72 7.27 -7.65
CA ARG A 30 7.35 7.38 -8.98
C ARG A 30 8.01 6.07 -9.40
N GLU A 31 8.79 5.43 -8.53
CA GLU A 31 9.49 4.17 -8.81
C GLU A 31 8.52 3.03 -9.21
N VAL A 32 7.34 2.98 -8.59
CA VAL A 32 6.33 1.95 -8.88
C VAL A 32 5.32 2.37 -9.95
N ASN A 33 5.54 3.51 -10.62
CA ASN A 33 4.62 4.08 -11.62
C ASN A 33 3.19 4.25 -11.10
N ALA A 34 3.05 4.74 -9.87
CA ALA A 34 1.75 5.07 -9.30
C ALA A 34 1.14 6.29 -10.02
N HIS A 35 -0.08 6.13 -10.52
CA HIS A 35 -0.82 7.17 -11.21
C HIS A 35 -1.80 7.85 -10.25
N TYR A 36 -1.76 9.17 -10.12
CA TYR A 36 -2.73 9.91 -9.32
C TYR A 36 -4.08 10.01 -10.06
N ASP A 37 -5.14 9.50 -9.44
CA ASP A 37 -6.53 9.67 -9.87
C ASP A 37 -7.11 10.90 -9.17
N ASP A 38 -7.25 11.99 -9.91
CA ASP A 38 -7.71 13.30 -9.42
C ASP A 38 -9.17 13.30 -8.97
N LYS A 39 -10.02 12.48 -9.62
CA LYS A 39 -11.43 12.33 -9.27
C LYS A 39 -11.61 11.64 -7.92
N LEU A 40 -10.77 10.65 -7.64
CA LEU A 40 -10.82 9.87 -6.41
C LEU A 40 -9.89 10.42 -5.32
N GLY A 41 -8.92 11.24 -5.68
CA GLY A 41 -7.91 11.76 -4.76
C GLY A 41 -7.00 10.67 -4.21
N VAL A 42 -6.58 9.71 -5.05
CA VAL A 42 -5.78 8.54 -4.63
C VAL A 42 -4.72 8.20 -5.66
N TYR A 43 -3.73 7.39 -5.27
CA TYR A 43 -2.75 6.84 -6.20
C TYR A 43 -3.15 5.43 -6.62
N VAL A 44 -2.98 5.09 -7.88
CA VAL A 44 -3.30 3.78 -8.45
C VAL A 44 -2.05 3.15 -9.04
N ILE A 45 -1.72 1.95 -8.59
CA ILE A 45 -0.63 1.15 -9.15
C ILE A 45 -1.25 -0.01 -9.90
N ARG A 46 -0.94 -0.10 -11.20
CA ARG A 46 -1.37 -1.24 -12.03
C ARG A 46 -0.28 -2.30 -11.98
N ALA A 47 -0.66 -3.55 -11.76
CA ALA A 47 0.21 -4.71 -11.90
C ALA A 47 -0.28 -5.55 -13.08
N PRO A 48 0.00 -5.17 -14.35
CA PRO A 48 -0.62 -5.77 -15.53
C PRO A 48 -0.33 -7.26 -15.64
N GLN A 49 0.90 -7.66 -15.32
CA GLN A 49 1.34 -9.05 -15.31
C GLN A 49 0.66 -9.88 -14.21
N ALA A 50 0.16 -9.24 -13.16
CA ALA A 50 -0.44 -9.90 -12.00
C ALA A 50 -1.97 -9.88 -12.01
N GLY A 51 -2.61 -9.11 -12.90
CA GLY A 51 -4.07 -9.06 -13.04
C GLY A 51 -4.82 -8.39 -11.88
N TYR A 52 -4.16 -7.50 -11.13
CA TYR A 52 -4.80 -6.67 -10.10
C TYR A 52 -4.30 -5.22 -10.13
N LYS A 53 -5.06 -4.32 -9.50
CA LYS A 53 -4.64 -2.94 -9.23
C LYS A 53 -4.58 -2.70 -7.72
N LEU A 54 -3.69 -1.84 -7.31
CA LEU A 54 -3.59 -1.36 -5.94
C LEU A 54 -3.98 0.11 -5.91
N THR A 55 -4.75 0.50 -4.91
CA THR A 55 -5.07 1.90 -4.64
C THR A 55 -4.44 2.29 -3.33
N ILE A 56 -3.65 3.37 -3.35
CA ILE A 56 -3.05 3.96 -2.16
C ILE A 56 -3.81 5.24 -1.83
N ALA A 57 -4.38 5.27 -0.64
CA ALA A 57 -5.22 6.32 -0.11
C ALA A 57 -4.68 6.78 1.25
N ASN A 58 -5.23 7.87 1.80
CA ASN A 58 -4.91 8.26 3.18
C ASN A 58 -5.58 7.26 4.13
N SER A 59 -4.90 6.85 5.20
CA SER A 59 -5.50 5.97 6.21
C SER A 59 -6.53 6.70 7.09
N SER A 60 -6.54 8.02 7.07
CA SER A 60 -7.48 8.87 7.81
C SER A 60 -8.57 9.46 6.91
N PRO A 61 -9.78 9.73 7.43
CA PRO A 61 -10.82 10.46 6.70
C PRO A 61 -10.31 11.81 6.18
N PRO A 62 -10.71 12.25 4.96
CA PRO A 62 -11.72 11.65 4.08
C PRO A 62 -11.20 10.50 3.18
N GLY A 63 -9.99 9.98 3.43
CA GLY A 63 -9.38 8.91 2.64
C GLY A 63 -8.67 9.40 1.38
N THR A 64 -8.75 10.70 1.07
CA THR A 64 -8.02 11.28 -0.05
C THR A 64 -6.56 11.54 0.35
N LEU A 65 -5.65 11.13 -0.52
CA LEU A 65 -4.23 11.39 -0.45
C LEU A 65 -3.91 12.42 -1.55
N PRO A 66 -3.81 13.73 -1.22
CA PRO A 66 -3.53 14.76 -2.21
C PRO A 66 -2.22 14.45 -2.95
N PRO A 67 -2.01 15.01 -4.15
CA PRO A 67 -0.80 14.75 -4.91
C PRO A 67 0.40 15.21 -4.08
N ILE A 68 1.18 14.26 -3.60
CA ILE A 68 2.40 14.50 -2.86
C ILE A 68 3.44 14.93 -3.91
N HIS A 69 3.91 16.17 -3.80
CA HIS A 69 4.84 16.81 -4.71
C HIS A 69 6.03 17.34 -3.91
N GLU A 70 7.11 17.67 -4.61
CA GLU A 70 8.25 18.30 -3.96
C GLU A 70 7.87 19.72 -3.54
N GLY A 71 8.20 20.12 -2.31
CA GLY A 71 7.87 21.42 -1.73
C GLY A 71 7.61 21.34 -0.23
N ASP A 72 7.64 22.49 0.45
CA ASP A 72 7.46 22.56 1.90
C ASP A 72 5.99 22.75 2.33
N ASP A 73 5.11 23.10 1.40
CA ASP A 73 3.68 23.35 1.66
C ASP A 73 2.83 22.09 1.40
N GLN A 74 3.21 20.99 2.07
CA GLN A 74 2.63 19.67 1.89
C GLN A 74 2.00 19.18 3.21
N PRO A 75 0.77 18.63 3.18
CA PRO A 75 0.21 18.01 4.38
C PRO A 75 1.03 16.78 4.78
N ILE A 76 1.38 16.68 6.06
CA ILE A 76 2.09 15.52 6.60
C ILE A 76 1.16 14.30 6.55
N VAL A 77 1.57 13.26 5.81
CA VAL A 77 0.82 12.01 5.71
C VAL A 77 1.14 11.16 6.94
N LYS A 78 0.15 10.91 7.79
CA LYS A 78 0.30 10.10 9.02
C LYS A 78 0.20 8.60 8.78
N GLY A 79 -0.32 8.20 7.63
CA GLY A 79 -0.42 6.82 7.22
C GLY A 79 -1.13 6.69 5.88
N VAL A 80 -1.00 5.52 5.27
CA VAL A 80 -1.61 5.19 3.98
C VAL A 80 -2.42 3.91 4.10
N SER A 81 -3.54 3.84 3.39
CA SER A 81 -4.28 2.60 3.18
C SER A 81 -3.96 2.05 1.79
N ILE A 82 -3.76 0.74 1.71
CA ILE A 82 -3.48 -0.01 0.48
C ILE A 82 -4.68 -0.91 0.22
N LEU A 83 -5.51 -0.53 -0.74
CA LEU A 83 -6.68 -1.29 -1.16
C LEU A 83 -6.32 -2.13 -2.39
N ILE A 84 -6.46 -3.43 -2.26
CA ILE A 84 -6.17 -4.38 -3.34
C ILE A 84 -7.47 -4.65 -4.08
N HIS A 85 -7.52 -4.24 -5.34
CA HIS A 85 -8.64 -4.53 -6.23
C HIS A 85 -8.24 -5.68 -7.15
N PHE A 86 -8.57 -6.89 -6.72
CA PHE A 86 -8.40 -8.10 -7.52
C PHE A 86 -9.71 -8.43 -8.26
N ILE A 87 -9.60 -8.86 -9.51
CA ILE A 87 -10.74 -9.44 -10.26
C ILE A 87 -11.09 -10.83 -9.68
N ASN A 88 -10.06 -11.55 -9.20
CA ASN A 88 -10.19 -12.82 -8.47
C ASN A 88 -9.05 -12.91 -7.42
N LYS A 89 -9.34 -13.37 -6.20
CA LYS A 89 -8.35 -13.63 -5.14
C LYS A 89 -7.13 -14.42 -5.64
N ARG A 90 -7.38 -15.37 -6.57
CA ARG A 90 -6.34 -16.22 -7.17
C ARG A 90 -5.26 -15.45 -7.94
N SER A 91 -5.55 -14.25 -8.44
CA SER A 91 -4.60 -13.43 -9.19
C SER A 91 -3.48 -12.88 -8.31
N VAL A 92 -3.81 -12.39 -7.11
CA VAL A 92 -2.83 -11.89 -6.14
C VAL A 92 -2.04 -13.07 -5.57
N ALA A 93 -2.71 -14.18 -5.27
CA ALA A 93 -2.07 -15.39 -4.77
C ALA A 93 -0.96 -15.89 -5.71
N ARG A 94 -1.17 -15.83 -7.03
CA ARG A 94 -0.18 -16.28 -8.02
C ARG A 94 0.97 -15.29 -8.26
N ASN A 95 0.75 -14.01 -7.99
CA ASN A 95 1.73 -12.95 -8.27
C ASN A 95 1.76 -11.90 -7.14
N PRO A 96 2.11 -12.28 -5.91
CA PRO A 96 2.02 -11.40 -4.75
C PRO A 96 3.15 -10.35 -4.73
N GLU A 97 4.18 -10.50 -5.56
CA GLU A 97 5.40 -9.69 -5.48
C GLU A 97 5.18 -8.18 -5.58
N THR A 98 4.21 -7.72 -6.38
CA THR A 98 3.94 -6.28 -6.44
C THR A 98 3.32 -5.76 -5.13
N LEU A 99 2.34 -6.48 -4.58
CA LEU A 99 1.78 -6.19 -3.26
C LEU A 99 2.87 -6.21 -2.17
N ILE A 100 3.64 -7.30 -2.08
CA ILE A 100 4.68 -7.46 -1.07
C ILE A 100 5.71 -6.33 -1.18
N ARG A 101 6.22 -6.06 -2.39
CA ARG A 101 7.22 -5.01 -2.62
C ARG A 101 6.70 -3.65 -2.17
N ILE A 102 5.50 -3.26 -2.59
CA ILE A 102 4.94 -1.94 -2.25
C ILE A 102 4.75 -1.80 -0.76
N THR A 103 4.11 -2.80 -0.14
CA THR A 103 3.82 -2.78 1.29
C THR A 103 5.10 -2.76 2.13
N GLN A 104 6.10 -3.56 1.79
CA GLN A 104 7.40 -3.57 2.47
C GLN A 104 8.18 -2.26 2.24
N SER A 105 8.13 -1.68 1.04
CA SER A 105 8.76 -0.39 0.77
C SER A 105 8.15 0.73 1.60
N ILE A 106 6.83 0.75 1.79
CA ILE A 106 6.17 1.77 2.63
C ILE A 106 6.53 1.57 4.11
N VAL A 107 6.62 0.33 4.60
CA VAL A 107 7.13 0.05 5.96
C VAL A 107 8.55 0.54 6.15
N ALA A 108 9.43 0.30 5.17
CA ALA A 108 10.81 0.73 5.22
C ALA A 108 10.98 2.26 5.24
N ILE A 109 9.96 3.01 4.80
CA ILE A 109 9.91 4.48 4.91
C ILE A 109 9.71 4.93 6.36
N GLY A 110 9.10 4.10 7.20
CA GLY A 110 9.00 4.32 8.65
C GLY A 110 7.58 4.12 9.17
N GLY A 111 7.23 2.87 9.46
CA GLY A 111 5.92 2.52 10.01
C GLY A 111 5.71 1.02 10.16
N HIS A 112 4.51 0.65 10.57
CA HIS A 112 4.07 -0.73 10.72
C HIS A 112 2.76 -0.97 9.96
N ILE A 113 2.53 -2.22 9.56
CA ILE A 113 1.33 -2.60 8.80
C ILE A 113 0.29 -3.12 9.77
N LEU A 114 -0.93 -2.66 9.59
CA LEU A 114 -2.12 -3.18 10.24
C LEU A 114 -3.07 -3.77 9.20
N ASP A 115 -3.78 -4.83 9.57
CA ASP A 115 -4.88 -5.35 8.78
C ASP A 115 -6.20 -4.60 9.04
N ALA A 116 -7.29 -5.08 8.42
CA ALA A 116 -8.63 -4.51 8.58
C ALA A 116 -9.14 -4.53 10.04
N ASP A 117 -8.66 -5.48 10.84
CA ASP A 117 -9.00 -5.65 12.24
C ASP A 117 -8.04 -4.88 13.16
N ARG A 118 -7.12 -4.10 12.58
CA ARG A 118 -6.04 -3.35 13.25
C ARG A 118 -5.02 -4.23 13.97
N ASN A 119 -4.88 -5.48 13.55
CA ASN A 119 -3.80 -6.35 14.00
C ASN A 119 -2.54 -6.07 13.19
N GLU A 120 -1.38 -6.11 13.84
CA GLU A 120 -0.11 -5.94 13.17
C GLU A 120 0.16 -7.13 12.23
N VAL A 121 0.52 -6.82 10.99
CA VAL A 121 0.85 -7.81 9.95
C VAL A 121 2.36 -7.99 9.93
N SER A 122 2.79 -9.21 10.22
CA SER A 122 4.20 -9.58 10.31
C SER A 122 4.85 -9.79 8.94
N LYS A 123 6.19 -9.77 8.88
CA LYS A 123 6.92 -10.15 7.66
C LYS A 123 6.67 -11.62 7.29
N GLU A 124 6.50 -12.47 8.30
CA GLU A 124 6.20 -13.89 8.15
C GLU A 124 4.91 -14.13 7.35
N GLU A 125 3.89 -13.30 7.52
CA GLU A 125 2.64 -13.40 6.73
C GLU A 125 2.86 -13.16 5.24
N PHE A 126 3.73 -12.22 4.87
CA PHE A 126 4.10 -12.01 3.47
C PHE A 126 4.93 -13.18 2.90
N GLU A 127 5.77 -13.80 3.71
CA GLU A 127 6.49 -15.03 3.31
C GLU A 127 5.54 -16.21 3.11
N GLN A 128 4.48 -16.32 3.93
CA GLN A 128 3.42 -17.31 3.70
C GLN A 128 2.65 -17.03 2.40
N LEU A 129 2.42 -15.76 2.08
CA LEU A 129 1.81 -15.36 0.81
C LEU A 129 2.69 -15.74 -0.39
N ARG A 130 4.02 -15.61 -0.29
CA ARG A 130 4.97 -16.08 -1.31
C ARG A 130 4.92 -17.58 -1.52
N LYS A 131 4.91 -18.35 -0.44
CA LYS A 131 4.88 -19.83 -0.49
C LYS A 131 3.63 -20.39 -1.17
N GLN A 132 2.51 -19.66 -1.14
CA GLN A 132 1.26 -20.05 -1.79
C GLN A 132 1.22 -19.71 -3.29
N ALA A 133 2.15 -18.88 -3.76
CA ALA A 133 2.27 -18.52 -5.17
C ALA A 133 3.05 -19.56 -5.99
N LEU A 134 3.84 -20.39 -5.30
CA LEU A 134 4.61 -21.52 -5.84
C LEU A 134 3.72 -22.76 -6.00
#